data_AF-A0A969G826-F1
#
_entry.id   AF-A0A969G826-F1
#
_cell.length_a   1.000
_cell.length_b   1.000
_cell.length_c   1.000
_cell.angle_alpha   90.00
_cell.angle_beta   90.00
_cell.angle_gamma   90.00
#
_symmetry.space_group_name_H-M   'P 1'
#
loop_
_entity.id
_entity.type
_entity.pdbx_description
1 polymer ?
#
loop_
_entity_poly.entity_id
_entity_poly.type
_entity_poly.pdbx_seq_one_letter_code
_entity_poly.pdbx_strand_id
1 'polypeptide(L)'
;MPILVRLRIHLALIWRCHFIYNQIRLNQITAKSSGFNDKGQLIVAVNETKVGSLSIPKIILENKFSRDTIAFKTSVSSIADIFSALNINGQLFLTDNQFQIHLDASDLYISEDKWLISDNNYIQFGSGYVHTNNFVLKSGEQVIALNSFGKKGLQLDVSNLPFSWIQRFVKIPFLTFDGKVNAQTRVKNLFDLSQDSISSTVQMDSFFINNDYFGKLNIAASVPKLSEALNFNLEIEKNVIDDEDKIETQSLNVGGKYYLPTAQEKYKPNSFAFSARTRNFPFEVIEYFVQGISKSKGKVNANLFFSGDVKKPEAKGTVRLYEAGTRIDFLQTFYRLEEIKITAKDNFFDFSGNKLIDKFGNEASVIGGINHKILKILNWH
;
A
#
# COMPACT_ATOMS: atom_id res chain seq x y z
N MET A 1 44.61 54.58 -6.60
CA MET A 1 43.91 53.55 -5.80
C MET A 1 42.49 53.43 -6.32
N PRO A 2 42.09 52.38 -7.06
CA PRO A 2 40.69 52.17 -7.37
C PRO A 2 40.01 51.51 -6.18
N ILE A 3 38.91 52.12 -5.75
CA ILE A 3 38.02 51.65 -4.68
C ILE A 3 37.34 50.37 -5.17
N LEU A 4 37.64 49.26 -4.50
CA LEU A 4 36.96 47.98 -4.71
C LEU A 4 35.54 48.09 -4.15
N VAL A 5 34.56 48.41 -5.01
CA VAL A 5 33.14 48.36 -4.64
C VAL A 5 32.76 46.90 -4.42
N ARG A 6 32.78 46.47 -3.14
CA ARG A 6 32.29 45.16 -2.72
C ARG A 6 30.77 45.17 -2.75
N LEU A 7 30.18 44.64 -3.82
CA LEU A 7 28.75 44.40 -3.90
C LEU A 7 28.40 43.16 -3.05
N ARG A 8 27.87 43.38 -1.85
CA ARG A 8 27.29 42.31 -1.02
C ARG A 8 25.79 42.28 -1.30
N ILE A 9 25.36 41.39 -2.18
CA ILE A 9 23.94 41.23 -2.51
C ILE A 9 23.28 40.36 -1.41
N HIS A 10 22.51 40.99 -0.52
CA HIS A 10 21.57 40.30 0.37
C HIS A 10 20.17 40.39 -0.26
N LEU A 11 19.84 39.49 -1.18
CA LEU A 11 18.45 39.33 -1.65
C LEU A 11 17.72 38.32 -0.77
N ALA A 12 17.11 38.78 0.32
CA ALA A 12 16.13 37.99 1.06
C ALA A 12 14.78 38.04 0.34
N LEU A 13 14.64 37.28 -0.75
CA LEU A 13 13.36 37.12 -1.44
C LEU A 13 12.47 36.13 -0.68
N ILE A 14 11.58 36.64 0.18
CA ILE A 14 10.57 35.81 0.85
C ILE A 14 9.37 35.66 -0.10
N TRP A 15 9.33 34.56 -0.84
CA TRP A 15 8.13 34.14 -1.54
C TRP A 15 7.21 33.45 -0.55
N ARG A 16 5.92 33.80 -0.51
CA ARG A 16 4.89 33.02 0.18
C ARG A 16 3.92 32.53 -0.88
N CYS A 17 4.07 31.28 -1.25
CA CYS A 17 3.26 30.68 -2.31
C CYS A 17 2.46 29.49 -1.76
N HIS A 18 1.31 29.28 -2.38
CA HIS A 18 0.51 28.08 -2.22
C HIS A 18 0.46 27.37 -3.56
N PHE A 19 0.65 26.05 -3.56
CA PHE A 19 0.60 25.24 -4.77
C PHE A 19 -0.47 24.16 -4.61
N ILE A 20 -1.34 24.03 -5.62
CA ILE A 20 -2.36 22.99 -5.70
C ILE A 20 -2.22 22.32 -7.06
N TYR A 21 -2.06 21.01 -7.08
CA TYR A 21 -2.16 20.19 -8.28
C TYR A 21 -2.82 18.85 -7.93
N ASN A 22 -4.02 18.59 -8.45
CA ASN A 22 -4.83 17.42 -8.11
C ASN A 22 -4.99 17.23 -6.59
N GLN A 23 -4.49 16.11 -6.06
CA GLN A 23 -4.54 15.74 -4.64
C GLN A 23 -3.33 16.28 -3.85
N ILE A 24 -2.41 17.00 -4.49
CA ILE A 24 -1.20 17.55 -3.89
C ILE A 24 -1.43 19.02 -3.56
N ARG A 25 -1.23 19.38 -2.28
CA ARG A 25 -1.27 20.77 -1.80
C ARG A 25 -0.01 21.08 -1.02
N LEU A 26 0.70 22.13 -1.39
CA LEU A 26 1.86 22.65 -0.65
C LEU A 26 1.47 24.00 -0.04
N ASN A 27 1.52 24.07 1.28
CA ASN A 27 1.09 25.23 2.05
C ASN A 27 2.30 26.03 2.55
N GLN A 28 2.23 27.35 2.37
CA GLN A 28 3.19 28.31 2.92
C GLN A 28 4.64 27.97 2.53
N ILE A 29 4.87 27.84 1.22
CA ILE A 29 6.21 27.67 0.68
C ILE A 29 6.97 28.97 0.92
N THR A 30 8.14 28.87 1.54
CA THR A 30 9.09 29.96 1.70
C THR A 30 10.43 29.58 1.10
N ALA A 31 11.08 30.54 0.46
CA ALA A 31 12.44 30.42 -0.01
C ALA A 31 13.27 31.57 0.57
N LYS A 32 14.52 31.31 0.89
CA LYS A 32 15.51 32.34 1.26
C LYS A 32 16.82 31.98 0.60
N SER A 33 17.39 32.91 -0.16
CA SER A 33 18.69 32.73 -0.78
C SER A 33 19.67 33.79 -0.30
N SER A 34 20.96 33.45 -0.34
CA SER A 34 22.05 34.39 -0.20
C SER A 34 23.26 33.85 -0.95
N GLY A 35 24.16 34.72 -1.41
CA GLY A 35 25.34 34.27 -2.14
C GLY A 35 26.40 35.33 -2.25
N PHE A 36 27.64 34.86 -2.43
CA PHE A 36 28.81 35.69 -2.68
C PHE A 36 29.82 34.89 -3.50
N ASN A 37 30.22 35.43 -4.65
CA ASN A 37 31.08 34.77 -5.64
C ASN A 37 30.56 33.38 -6.05
N ASP A 38 31.37 32.34 -5.89
CA ASP A 38 31.11 30.95 -6.25
C ASP A 38 30.39 30.16 -5.15
N LYS A 39 29.95 30.84 -4.07
CA LYS A 39 29.26 30.24 -2.93
C LYS A 39 27.87 30.83 -2.75
N GLY A 40 26.91 29.98 -2.42
CA GLY A 40 25.55 30.40 -2.13
C GLY A 40 24.84 29.48 -1.15
N GLN A 41 23.69 29.92 -0.69
CA GLN A 41 22.75 29.13 0.08
C GLN A 41 21.32 29.39 -0.40
N LEU A 42 20.50 28.35 -0.45
CA LEU A 42 19.07 28.41 -0.68
C LEU A 42 18.37 27.51 0.35
N ILE A 43 17.56 28.10 1.20
CA ILE A 43 16.69 27.38 2.14
C ILE A 43 15.28 27.46 1.58
N VAL A 44 14.69 26.31 1.28
CA VAL A 44 13.28 26.18 0.93
C VAL A 44 12.58 25.51 2.10
N ALA A 45 11.46 26.06 2.57
CA ALA A 45 10.63 25.41 3.57
C ALA A 45 9.17 25.36 3.10
N VAL A 46 8.56 24.20 3.21
CA VAL A 46 7.12 23.98 2.98
C VAL A 46 6.51 23.64 4.33
N ASN A 47 5.57 24.45 4.82
CA ASN A 47 5.08 24.29 6.19
C ASN A 47 4.17 23.06 6.36
N GLU A 48 3.41 22.73 5.33
CA GLU A 48 2.54 21.55 5.30
C GLU A 48 2.39 21.09 3.85
N THR A 49 2.52 19.78 3.62
CA THR A 49 2.27 19.13 2.34
C THR A 49 1.15 18.11 2.50
N LYS A 50 0.08 18.22 1.72
CA LYS A 50 -1.00 17.22 1.70
C LYS A 50 -0.95 16.43 0.41
N VAL A 51 -1.02 15.11 0.51
CA VAL A 51 -1.14 14.18 -0.62
C VAL A 51 -2.31 13.24 -0.32
N GLY A 52 -3.51 13.59 -0.82
CA GLY A 52 -4.74 12.88 -0.45
C GLY A 52 -5.00 12.99 1.06
N SER A 53 -5.01 11.86 1.78
CA SER A 53 -5.14 11.81 3.24
C SER A 53 -3.81 11.91 4.00
N LEU A 54 -2.67 11.78 3.30
CA LEU A 54 -1.35 11.92 3.91
C LEU A 54 -1.06 13.40 4.14
N SER A 55 -0.69 13.73 5.37
CA SER A 55 -0.18 15.05 5.72
C SER A 55 1.28 14.89 6.10
N ILE A 56 2.15 15.56 5.36
CA ILE A 56 3.56 15.68 5.70
C ILE A 56 3.72 17.06 6.36
N PRO A 57 4.30 17.14 7.56
CA PRO A 57 4.49 18.39 8.28
C PRO A 57 5.59 19.22 7.61
N LYS A 58 6.19 20.15 8.36
CA LYS A 58 7.16 21.07 7.79
C LYS A 58 8.38 20.34 7.23
N ILE A 59 8.61 20.53 5.93
CA ILE A 59 9.79 20.08 5.20
C ILE A 59 10.71 21.29 5.01
N ILE A 60 11.98 21.17 5.39
CA ILE A 60 13.01 22.17 5.15
C ILE A 60 14.11 21.54 4.30
N LEU A 61 14.40 22.15 3.16
CA LEU A 61 15.50 21.81 2.27
C LEU A 61 16.53 22.95 2.31
N GLU A 62 17.67 22.70 2.93
CA GLU A 62 18.81 23.59 2.96
C GLU A 62 19.81 23.18 1.88
N ASN A 63 20.09 24.08 0.94
CA ASN A 63 21.05 23.85 -0.15
C ASN A 63 22.22 24.82 0.01
N LYS A 64 23.44 24.31 -0.08
CA LYS A 64 24.68 25.10 -0.14
C LYS A 64 25.32 24.86 -1.50
N PHE A 65 25.47 25.93 -2.26
CA PHE A 65 26.09 25.90 -3.58
C PHE A 65 27.57 26.25 -3.45
N SER A 66 28.42 25.48 -4.11
CA SER A 66 29.84 25.76 -4.27
C SER A 66 30.27 25.32 -5.67
N ARG A 67 30.51 26.27 -6.57
CA ARG A 67 30.80 26.02 -8.00
C ARG A 67 29.73 25.13 -8.67
N ASP A 68 30.06 23.87 -8.92
CA ASP A 68 29.27 22.85 -9.62
C ASP A 68 28.57 21.87 -8.66
N THR A 69 28.77 22.03 -7.35
CA THR A 69 28.26 21.12 -6.33
C THR A 69 27.20 21.81 -5.46
N ILE A 70 26.11 21.10 -5.22
CA ILE A 70 25.02 21.47 -4.34
C ILE A 70 25.00 20.47 -3.18
N ALA A 71 25.50 20.85 -2.02
CA ALA A 71 25.28 20.08 -0.80
C ALA A 71 23.88 20.38 -0.28
N PHE A 72 23.05 19.35 -0.09
CA PHE A 72 21.69 19.50 0.39
C PHE A 72 21.49 18.80 1.73
N LYS A 73 20.60 19.37 2.55
CA LYS A 73 20.10 18.80 3.78
C LYS A 73 18.59 18.95 3.80
N THR A 74 17.89 17.83 3.83
CA THR A 74 16.44 17.78 3.99
C THR A 74 16.14 17.40 5.43
N SER A 75 15.25 18.13 6.08
CA SER A 75 14.75 17.83 7.41
C SER A 75 13.24 17.94 7.44
N VAL A 76 12.59 16.93 8.02
CA VAL A 76 11.17 16.96 8.36
C VAL A 76 11.07 16.99 9.89
N SER A 77 10.49 18.06 10.41
CA SER A 77 10.31 18.25 11.86
C SER A 77 8.85 18.04 12.24
N SER A 78 8.59 17.02 13.04
CA SER A 78 7.27 16.77 13.63
C SER A 78 7.40 16.26 15.06
N ILE A 79 6.43 16.63 15.90
CA ILE A 79 6.35 16.24 17.31
C ILE A 79 5.56 14.93 17.48
N ALA A 80 4.72 14.53 16.51
CA ALA A 80 3.73 13.46 16.70
C ALA A 80 3.38 12.65 15.43
N ASP A 81 4.24 12.65 14.41
CA ASP A 81 3.91 12.07 13.10
C ASP A 81 4.89 10.98 12.69
N ILE A 82 4.49 10.10 11.77
CA ILE A 82 5.31 8.99 11.23
C ILE A 82 6.60 9.45 10.53
N PHE A 83 6.75 10.76 10.33
CA PHE A 83 7.93 11.44 9.82
C PHE A 83 8.76 12.12 10.93
N SER A 84 8.59 11.70 12.20
CA SER A 84 9.40 12.18 13.31
C SER A 84 10.89 11.98 13.00
N ALA A 85 11.57 13.08 12.66
CA ALA A 85 13.00 13.17 12.36
C ALA A 85 13.51 12.51 11.06
N LEU A 86 12.75 12.59 9.95
CA LEU A 86 13.32 12.29 8.62
C LEU A 86 14.38 13.33 8.26
N ASN A 87 15.66 12.94 8.26
CA ASN A 87 16.78 13.77 7.83
C ASN A 87 17.57 13.07 6.73
N ILE A 88 17.63 13.67 5.55
CA ILE A 88 18.39 13.13 4.41
C ILE A 88 19.38 14.20 3.98
N ASN A 89 20.66 13.89 4.10
CA ASN A 89 21.75 14.74 3.68
C ASN A 89 22.44 14.12 2.46
N GLY A 90 23.03 14.97 1.63
CA GLY A 90 23.74 14.50 0.46
C GLY A 90 24.28 15.61 -0.41
N GLN A 91 24.72 15.20 -1.59
CA GLN A 91 25.32 16.09 -2.59
C GLN A 91 24.70 15.82 -3.95
N LEU A 92 24.44 16.89 -4.68
CA LEU A 92 24.07 16.89 -6.08
C LEU A 92 25.18 17.61 -6.85
N PHE A 93 25.80 16.95 -7.82
CA PHE A 93 26.84 17.53 -8.66
C PHE A 93 26.73 17.03 -10.09
N LEU A 94 27.46 17.67 -11.00
CA LEU A 94 27.55 17.22 -12.39
C LEU A 94 28.77 16.30 -12.57
N THR A 95 28.58 15.16 -13.23
CA THR A 95 29.65 14.27 -13.69
C THR A 95 29.28 13.73 -15.06
N ASP A 96 30.21 13.80 -16.01
CA ASP A 96 29.99 13.35 -17.40
C ASP A 96 28.74 13.96 -18.07
N ASN A 97 28.47 15.25 -17.82
CA ASN A 97 27.25 15.95 -18.25
C ASN A 97 25.93 15.33 -17.75
N GLN A 98 25.98 14.52 -16.69
CA GLN A 98 24.82 13.99 -15.99
C GLN A 98 24.77 14.56 -14.58
N PHE A 99 23.56 14.70 -14.03
CA PHE A 99 23.40 14.98 -12.61
C PHE A 99 23.65 13.71 -11.83
N GLN A 100 24.36 13.81 -10.70
CA GLN A 100 24.54 12.72 -9.77
C GLN A 100 24.15 13.15 -8.37
N ILE A 101 23.25 12.41 -7.75
CA ILE A 101 22.88 12.52 -6.34
C ILE A 101 23.61 11.44 -5.56
N HIS A 102 24.31 11.83 -4.50
CA HIS A 102 24.89 10.96 -3.49
C HIS A 102 24.24 11.28 -2.14
N LEU A 103 23.85 10.27 -1.37
CA LEU A 103 23.40 10.45 0.01
C LEU A 103 24.55 10.21 0.98
N ASP A 104 24.70 11.10 1.95
CA ASP A 104 25.71 10.95 2.99
C ASP A 104 25.40 9.71 3.84
N ALA A 105 26.42 8.90 4.13
CA ALA A 105 26.34 7.82 5.10
C ALA A 105 26.02 8.42 6.49
N SER A 106 24.74 8.42 6.83
CA SER A 106 24.20 9.01 8.06
C SER A 106 23.05 8.17 8.57
N ASP A 107 22.78 8.30 9.87
CA ASP A 107 21.65 7.62 10.50
C ASP A 107 20.33 8.23 10.00
N LEU A 108 19.71 7.58 9.02
CA LEU A 108 18.39 7.93 8.53
C LEU A 108 17.36 7.30 9.46
N TYR A 109 16.46 8.10 10.04
CA TYR A 109 15.35 7.58 10.84
C TYR A 109 14.05 7.70 10.02
N ILE A 110 13.34 6.58 9.86
CA ILE A 110 12.03 6.55 9.21
C ILE A 110 11.06 5.86 10.17
N SER A 111 10.08 6.61 10.65
CA SER A 111 9.12 6.11 11.65
C SER A 111 9.82 5.49 12.86
N GLU A 112 10.78 6.18 13.45
CA GLU A 112 11.58 5.76 14.64
C GLU A 112 12.58 4.62 14.38
N ASP A 113 12.50 3.93 13.24
CA ASP A 113 13.46 2.90 12.88
C ASP A 113 14.71 3.53 12.24
N LYS A 114 15.89 3.07 12.68
CA LYS A 114 17.18 3.47 12.10
C LYS A 114 17.44 2.68 10.82
N TRP A 115 17.74 3.40 9.74
CA TRP A 115 18.10 2.89 8.43
C TRP A 115 19.52 3.33 8.08
N LEU A 116 20.36 2.35 7.73
CA LEU A 116 21.71 2.57 7.23
C LEU A 116 21.65 2.77 5.72
N ILE A 117 22.24 3.85 5.25
CA ILE A 117 22.45 4.12 3.82
C ILE A 117 23.77 3.46 3.42
N SER A 118 23.77 2.70 2.34
CA SER A 118 24.98 2.00 1.88
C SER A 118 26.03 2.98 1.33
N ASP A 119 27.32 2.69 1.55
CA ASP A 119 28.42 3.50 1.03
C ASP A 119 28.46 3.49 -0.51
N ASN A 120 29.09 4.51 -1.11
CA ASN A 120 29.17 4.66 -2.57
C ASN A 120 27.80 4.62 -3.27
N ASN A 121 26.73 5.02 -2.56
CA ASN A 121 25.40 5.12 -3.16
C ASN A 121 25.34 6.31 -4.13
N TYR A 122 24.72 6.16 -5.28
CA TYR A 122 24.34 7.32 -6.09
C TYR A 122 23.19 7.02 -7.04
N ILE A 123 22.51 8.08 -7.46
CA ILE A 123 21.59 8.08 -8.60
C ILE A 123 22.13 9.09 -9.60
N GLN A 124 22.51 8.61 -10.78
CA GLN A 124 22.93 9.43 -11.90
C GLN A 124 21.78 9.54 -12.91
N PHE A 125 21.48 10.74 -13.39
CA PHE A 125 20.36 10.97 -14.30
C PHE A 125 20.58 12.16 -15.24
N GLY A 126 19.87 12.10 -16.37
CA GLY A 126 19.79 13.18 -17.35
C GLY A 126 18.80 12.84 -18.45
N SER A 127 18.99 13.39 -19.66
CA SER A 127 18.02 13.27 -20.74
C SER A 127 17.82 11.81 -21.17
N GLY A 128 16.71 11.20 -20.74
CA GLY A 128 16.36 9.81 -21.06
C GLY A 128 17.35 8.78 -20.49
N TYR A 129 17.98 9.09 -19.36
CA TYR A 129 18.94 8.22 -18.68
C TYR A 129 18.75 8.29 -17.17
N VAL A 130 18.70 7.13 -16.53
CA VAL A 130 18.78 6.98 -15.08
C VAL A 130 19.60 5.74 -14.76
N HIS A 131 20.53 5.87 -13.81
CA HIS A 131 21.35 4.80 -13.31
C HIS A 131 21.49 4.93 -11.80
N THR A 132 21.49 3.81 -11.10
CA THR A 132 21.65 3.75 -9.65
C THR A 132 22.83 2.86 -9.34
N ASN A 133 23.61 3.22 -8.33
CA ASN A 133 24.62 2.37 -7.75
C ASN A 133 24.41 2.32 -6.25
N ASN A 134 24.33 1.11 -5.69
CA ASN A 134 24.23 0.84 -4.26
C ASN A 134 23.24 1.74 -3.48
N PHE A 135 22.13 2.14 -4.10
CA PHE A 135 21.12 2.97 -3.45
C PHE A 135 20.21 2.08 -2.59
N VAL A 136 20.74 1.68 -1.43
CA VAL A 136 20.16 0.66 -0.56
C VAL A 136 20.09 1.17 0.88
N LEU A 137 18.90 1.09 1.46
CA LEU A 137 18.60 1.34 2.87
C LEU A 137 18.45 0.01 3.60
N LYS A 138 19.07 -0.13 4.78
CA LYS A 138 18.98 -1.35 5.59
C LYS A 138 18.60 -1.06 7.04
N SER A 139 17.68 -1.84 7.60
CA SER A 139 17.36 -1.82 9.04
C SER A 139 17.26 -3.25 9.56
N GLY A 140 18.33 -3.74 10.20
CA GLY A 140 18.45 -5.16 10.54
C GLY A 140 18.37 -6.05 9.29
N GLU A 141 17.37 -6.93 9.23
CA GLU A 141 17.08 -7.80 8.08
C GLU A 141 16.29 -7.11 6.95
N GLN A 142 15.74 -5.92 7.22
CA GLN A 142 14.89 -5.20 6.29
C GLN A 142 15.75 -4.47 5.27
N VAL A 143 15.37 -4.58 3.99
CA VAL A 143 16.11 -3.92 2.89
C VAL A 143 15.13 -3.19 1.99
N ILE A 144 15.46 -1.94 1.64
CA ILE A 144 14.81 -1.18 0.59
C ILE A 144 15.90 -0.76 -0.39
N ALA A 145 15.82 -1.22 -1.64
CA ALA A 145 16.81 -0.93 -2.67
C ALA A 145 16.15 -0.29 -3.89
N LEU A 146 16.80 0.74 -4.44
CA LEU A 146 16.43 1.34 -5.70
C LEU A 146 17.49 1.01 -6.75
N ASN A 147 17.07 0.27 -7.77
CA ASN A 147 17.94 -0.28 -8.80
C ASN A 147 17.56 0.30 -10.18
N SER A 148 18.53 0.51 -11.06
CA SER A 148 18.28 0.89 -12.44
C SER A 148 17.68 -0.29 -13.20
N PHE A 149 16.61 -0.03 -13.95
CA PHE A 149 15.95 -1.01 -14.80
C PHE A 149 16.03 -0.57 -16.26
N GLY A 150 16.96 -1.18 -17.00
CA GLY A 150 17.34 -0.68 -18.33
C GLY A 150 17.91 0.74 -18.25
N LYS A 151 17.79 1.51 -19.34
CA LYS A 151 18.37 2.86 -19.44
C LYS A 151 17.50 3.96 -18.81
N LYS A 152 16.18 3.74 -18.74
CA LYS A 152 15.17 4.78 -18.42
C LYS A 152 14.29 4.43 -17.23
N GLY A 153 14.44 3.23 -16.68
CA GLY A 153 13.55 2.70 -15.66
C GLY A 153 14.21 2.55 -14.30
N LEU A 154 13.37 2.31 -13.30
CA LEU A 154 13.78 1.96 -11.96
C LEU A 154 13.02 0.73 -11.48
N GLN A 155 13.67 -0.01 -10.60
CA GLN A 155 13.12 -1.10 -9.83
C GLN A 155 13.28 -0.78 -8.35
N LEU A 156 12.18 -0.79 -7.61
CA LEU A 156 12.17 -0.75 -6.16
C LEU A 156 12.06 -2.19 -5.65
N ASP A 157 13.06 -2.64 -4.90
CA ASP A 157 13.04 -3.92 -4.21
C ASP A 157 12.89 -3.69 -2.71
N VAL A 158 11.98 -4.43 -2.10
CA VAL A 158 11.73 -4.45 -0.67
C VAL A 158 11.90 -5.89 -0.20
N SER A 159 12.66 -6.11 0.86
CA SER A 159 12.89 -7.45 1.42
C SER A 159 12.70 -7.45 2.92
N ASN A 160 12.01 -8.48 3.42
CA ASN A 160 11.75 -8.74 4.84
C ASN A 160 11.12 -7.57 5.62
N LEU A 161 10.35 -6.69 4.96
CA LEU A 161 9.73 -5.54 5.62
C LEU A 161 8.49 -6.00 6.39
N PRO A 162 8.39 -5.80 7.72
CA PRO A 162 7.19 -6.16 8.47
C PRO A 162 5.98 -5.40 7.95
N PHE A 163 4.85 -6.07 7.71
CA PHE A 163 3.64 -5.37 7.24
C PHE A 163 3.15 -4.33 8.26
N SER A 164 3.39 -4.57 9.56
CA SER A 164 3.14 -3.61 10.63
C SER A 164 3.86 -2.26 10.43
N TRP A 165 5.01 -2.24 9.74
CA TRP A 165 5.69 -1.01 9.33
C TRP A 165 4.90 -0.26 8.26
N ILE A 166 4.38 -0.97 7.25
CA ILE A 166 3.53 -0.39 6.18
C ILE A 166 2.21 0.14 6.75
N GLN A 167 1.63 -0.54 7.75
CA GLN A 167 0.39 -0.13 8.40
C GLN A 167 0.46 1.21 9.14
N ARG A 168 1.67 1.72 9.40
CA ARG A 168 1.88 3.09 9.93
C ARG A 168 1.47 4.14 8.90
N PHE A 169 1.57 3.82 7.60
CA PHE A 169 1.25 4.71 6.48
C PHE A 169 -0.12 4.42 5.87
N VAL A 170 -0.56 3.15 5.86
CA VAL A 170 -1.82 2.72 5.23
C VAL A 170 -2.67 1.93 6.22
N LYS A 171 -3.84 2.45 6.58
CA LYS A 171 -4.80 1.78 7.45
C LYS A 171 -5.93 1.15 6.64
N ILE A 172 -6.16 -0.15 6.83
CA ILE A 172 -7.32 -0.85 6.31
C ILE A 172 -8.28 -1.07 7.49
N PRO A 173 -9.50 -0.49 7.48
CA PRO A 173 -10.41 -0.62 8.61
C PRO A 173 -10.78 -2.08 8.92
N PHE A 174 -10.89 -2.40 10.22
CA PHE A 174 -11.39 -3.68 10.78
C PHE A 174 -10.55 -4.94 10.50
N LEU A 175 -9.54 -4.87 9.65
CA LEU A 175 -8.59 -5.95 9.42
C LEU A 175 -7.19 -5.50 9.83
N THR A 176 -6.53 -6.35 10.62
CA THR A 176 -5.09 -6.26 10.87
C THR A 176 -4.41 -7.33 10.03
N PHE A 177 -3.25 -7.00 9.49
CA PHE A 177 -2.47 -7.89 8.64
C PHE A 177 -1.07 -7.98 9.21
N ASP A 178 -0.48 -9.16 9.15
CA ASP A 178 0.90 -9.37 9.57
C ASP A 178 1.62 -10.32 8.61
N GLY A 179 2.96 -10.27 8.66
CA GLY A 179 3.86 -10.99 7.77
C GLY A 179 5.06 -10.15 7.34
N LYS A 180 6.07 -10.83 6.77
CA LYS A 180 7.24 -10.18 6.15
C LYS A 180 6.99 -10.00 4.66
N VAL A 181 7.06 -8.75 4.20
CA VAL A 181 6.83 -8.35 2.81
C VAL A 181 8.12 -8.41 2.02
N ASN A 182 8.08 -9.17 0.94
CA ASN A 182 9.05 -9.11 -0.15
C ASN A 182 8.33 -8.55 -1.37
N ALA A 183 8.78 -7.42 -1.91
CA ALA A 183 8.12 -6.78 -3.04
C ALA A 183 9.12 -6.29 -4.09
N GLN A 184 8.70 -6.31 -5.34
CA GLN A 184 9.45 -5.75 -6.45
C GLN A 184 8.53 -4.94 -7.33
N THR A 185 8.79 -3.64 -7.46
CA THR A 185 8.02 -2.74 -8.32
C THR A 185 8.92 -2.17 -9.40
N ARG A 186 8.46 -2.21 -10.66
CA ARG A 186 9.21 -1.76 -11.83
C ARG A 186 8.46 -0.68 -12.57
N VAL A 187 9.22 0.33 -13.01
CA VAL A 187 8.81 1.36 -13.97
C VAL A 187 9.85 1.33 -15.08
N LYS A 188 9.44 1.18 -16.34
CA LYS A 188 10.39 1.00 -17.46
C LYS A 188 10.92 2.33 -18.00
N ASN A 189 10.12 3.39 -17.89
CA ASN A 189 10.46 4.72 -18.39
C ASN A 189 9.90 5.82 -17.48
N LEU A 190 10.74 6.33 -16.58
CA LEU A 190 10.39 7.45 -15.69
C LEU A 190 10.12 8.77 -16.44
N PHE A 191 10.59 8.88 -17.68
CA PHE A 191 10.49 10.12 -18.47
C PHE A 191 9.20 10.21 -19.28
N ASP A 192 8.39 9.15 -19.29
CA ASP A 192 7.05 9.14 -19.89
C ASP A 192 6.09 8.23 -19.09
N LEU A 193 5.89 8.58 -17.81
CA LEU A 193 5.00 7.85 -16.91
C LEU A 193 3.55 7.76 -17.43
N SER A 194 3.14 8.66 -18.33
CA SER A 194 1.79 8.66 -18.89
C SER A 194 1.55 7.46 -19.81
N GLN A 195 2.59 7.01 -20.52
CA GLN A 195 2.53 5.89 -21.46
C GLN A 195 3.25 4.64 -20.96
N ASP A 196 3.95 4.72 -19.82
CA ASP A 196 4.74 3.62 -19.30
C ASP A 196 3.93 2.63 -18.46
N SER A 197 4.40 1.38 -18.44
CA SER A 197 3.83 0.33 -17.62
C SER A 197 4.48 0.27 -16.24
N ILE A 198 3.67 0.24 -15.19
CA ILE A 198 4.13 -0.06 -13.83
C ILE A 198 3.68 -1.47 -13.47
N SER A 199 4.59 -2.30 -12.96
CA SER A 199 4.25 -3.63 -12.46
C SER A 199 4.85 -3.87 -11.09
N SER A 200 4.13 -4.60 -10.24
CA SER A 200 4.55 -4.93 -8.89
C SER A 200 4.27 -6.39 -8.58
N THR A 201 5.19 -7.05 -7.89
CA THR A 201 4.94 -8.34 -7.24
C THR A 201 5.16 -8.17 -5.74
N VAL A 202 4.31 -8.83 -4.95
CA VAL A 202 4.41 -8.85 -3.49
C VAL A 202 4.27 -10.30 -3.05
N GLN A 203 5.11 -10.73 -2.12
CA GLN A 203 5.10 -12.06 -1.56
C GLN A 203 5.25 -11.98 -0.03
N MET A 204 4.51 -12.84 0.67
CA MET A 204 4.69 -13.10 2.09
C MET A 204 4.61 -14.61 2.29
N ASP A 205 5.67 -15.24 2.81
CA ASP A 205 5.67 -16.68 3.08
C ASP A 205 4.82 -17.05 4.29
N SER A 206 4.54 -16.07 5.16
CA SER A 206 3.60 -16.22 6.26
C SER A 206 2.74 -14.98 6.38
N PHE A 207 1.47 -15.14 6.00
CA PHE A 207 0.47 -14.10 5.98
C PHE A 207 -0.58 -14.35 7.06
N PHE A 208 -0.89 -13.30 7.81
CA PHE A 208 -1.88 -13.34 8.88
C PHE A 208 -2.95 -12.28 8.67
N ILE A 209 -4.19 -12.61 9.02
CA ILE A 209 -5.30 -11.66 9.11
C ILE A 209 -5.86 -11.78 10.51
N ASN A 210 -5.93 -10.68 11.27
CA ASN A 210 -6.43 -10.68 12.66
C ASN A 210 -5.75 -11.75 13.56
N ASN A 211 -4.45 -11.98 13.33
CA ASN A 211 -3.59 -13.00 13.96
C ASN A 211 -3.81 -14.44 13.50
N ASP A 212 -4.79 -14.72 12.64
CA ASP A 212 -5.01 -16.05 12.09
C ASP A 212 -4.07 -16.29 10.90
N TYR A 213 -3.43 -17.45 10.87
CA TYR A 213 -2.46 -17.81 9.83
C TYR A 213 -3.14 -18.34 8.56
N PHE A 214 -2.93 -17.64 7.44
CA PHE A 214 -3.52 -17.94 6.13
C PHE A 214 -2.53 -18.54 5.12
N GLY A 215 -1.29 -18.84 5.53
CA GLY A 215 -0.31 -19.44 4.62
C GLY A 215 0.50 -18.42 3.85
N LYS A 216 0.78 -18.72 2.58
CA LYS A 216 1.55 -17.86 1.67
C LYS A 216 0.61 -16.91 0.93
N LEU A 217 1.00 -15.64 0.84
CA LEU A 217 0.34 -14.62 0.03
C LEU A 217 1.23 -14.25 -1.16
N ASN A 218 0.69 -14.29 -2.37
CA ASN A 218 1.29 -13.75 -3.58
C ASN A 218 0.36 -12.72 -4.20
N ILE A 219 0.89 -11.57 -4.60
CA ILE A 219 0.17 -10.54 -5.35
C ILE A 219 0.99 -10.16 -6.57
N ALA A 220 0.34 -10.06 -7.72
CA ALA A 220 0.89 -9.46 -8.92
C ALA A 220 -0.06 -8.37 -9.38
N ALA A 221 0.46 -7.15 -9.55
CA ALA A 221 -0.31 -6.01 -10.03
C ALA A 221 0.40 -5.35 -11.22
N SER A 222 -0.35 -4.85 -12.18
CA SER A 222 0.20 -4.09 -13.29
C SER A 222 -0.79 -3.07 -13.83
N VAL A 223 -0.28 -1.90 -14.17
CA VAL A 223 -1.01 -0.86 -14.88
C VAL A 223 -0.26 -0.59 -16.19
N PRO A 224 -0.86 -0.89 -17.36
CA PRO A 224 -0.18 -0.69 -18.65
C PRO A 224 0.14 0.78 -18.93
N LYS A 225 -0.77 1.67 -18.52
CA LYS A 225 -0.66 3.15 -18.56
C LYS A 225 -1.46 3.74 -17.41
N LEU A 226 -1.04 4.86 -16.83
CA LEU A 226 -1.75 5.49 -15.70
C LEU A 226 -3.21 5.89 -16.00
N SER A 227 -3.57 6.00 -17.28
CA SER A 227 -4.95 6.24 -17.76
C SER A 227 -5.81 4.96 -17.86
N GLU A 228 -5.20 3.78 -17.72
CA GLU A 228 -5.86 2.47 -17.80
C GLU A 228 -6.09 1.86 -16.41
N ALA A 229 -6.83 0.75 -16.38
CA ALA A 229 -7.11 0.04 -15.14
C ALA A 229 -5.85 -0.67 -14.60
N LEU A 230 -5.69 -0.66 -13.28
CA LEU A 230 -4.76 -1.53 -12.57
C LEU A 230 -5.33 -2.94 -12.59
N ASN A 231 -4.62 -3.87 -13.23
CA ASN A 231 -4.91 -5.30 -13.18
C ASN A 231 -4.20 -5.88 -11.96
N PHE A 232 -4.87 -6.76 -11.23
CA PHE A 232 -4.25 -7.45 -10.10
C PHE A 232 -4.71 -8.90 -10.01
N ASN A 233 -3.82 -9.73 -9.52
CA ASN A 233 -4.08 -11.10 -9.08
C ASN A 233 -3.50 -11.24 -7.67
N LEU A 234 -4.25 -11.87 -6.79
CA LEU A 234 -3.88 -12.20 -5.42
C LEU A 234 -4.20 -13.66 -5.20
N GLU A 235 -3.25 -14.37 -4.60
CA GLU A 235 -3.36 -15.77 -4.26
C GLU A 235 -2.93 -15.96 -2.81
N ILE A 236 -3.78 -16.64 -2.05
CA ILE A 236 -3.47 -17.14 -0.71
C ILE A 236 -3.56 -18.65 -0.79
N GLU A 237 -2.54 -19.34 -0.30
CA GLU A 237 -2.51 -20.80 -0.22
C GLU A 237 -1.93 -21.29 1.10
N LYS A 238 -2.59 -22.28 1.69
CA LYS A 238 -2.16 -22.97 2.90
C LYS A 238 -2.48 -24.45 2.79
N ASN A 239 -1.48 -25.30 3.01
CA ASN A 239 -1.71 -26.72 3.18
C ASN A 239 -2.00 -27.04 4.64
N VAL A 240 -3.05 -27.80 4.88
CA VAL A 240 -3.46 -28.31 6.19
C VAL A 240 -3.57 -29.83 6.13
N ILE A 241 -3.52 -30.48 7.29
CA ILE A 241 -3.84 -31.90 7.43
C ILE A 241 -5.31 -31.95 7.87
N ASP A 242 -6.14 -32.69 7.14
CA ASP A 242 -7.54 -32.89 7.49
C ASP A 242 -7.70 -33.97 8.58
N ASP A 243 -8.94 -34.21 9.00
CA ASP A 243 -9.26 -35.19 10.05
C ASP A 243 -8.99 -36.65 9.62
N GLU A 244 -8.70 -36.89 8.34
CA GLU A 244 -8.33 -38.20 7.77
C GLU A 244 -6.82 -38.33 7.51
N ASP A 245 -5.99 -37.47 8.11
CA ASP A 245 -4.54 -37.40 7.91
C ASP A 245 -4.11 -37.14 6.45
N LYS A 246 -4.98 -36.54 5.63
CA LYS A 246 -4.69 -36.17 4.24
C LYS A 246 -4.33 -34.69 4.12
N ILE A 247 -3.46 -34.39 3.17
CA ILE A 247 -3.11 -33.00 2.84
C ILE A 247 -4.28 -32.38 2.06
N GLU A 248 -4.85 -31.32 2.63
CA GLU A 248 -5.86 -30.48 2.00
C GLU A 248 -5.27 -29.08 1.74
N THR A 249 -5.48 -28.55 0.54
CA THR A 249 -5.09 -27.18 0.20
C THR A 249 -6.27 -26.24 0.38
N GLN A 250 -6.11 -25.27 1.29
CA GLN A 250 -6.98 -24.13 1.44
C GLN A 250 -6.47 -22.99 0.56
N SER A 251 -7.34 -22.40 -0.26
CA SER A 251 -6.92 -21.29 -1.13
C SER A 251 -7.98 -20.22 -1.34
N LEU A 252 -7.49 -19.00 -1.56
CA LEU A 252 -8.25 -17.85 -2.05
C LEU A 252 -7.53 -17.27 -3.26
N ASN A 253 -8.23 -17.20 -4.39
CA ASN A 253 -7.76 -16.59 -5.62
C ASN A 253 -8.63 -15.38 -5.95
N VAL A 254 -8.03 -14.21 -6.02
CA VAL A 254 -8.70 -12.95 -6.38
C VAL A 254 -8.04 -12.37 -7.62
N GLY A 255 -8.82 -12.12 -8.67
CA GLY A 255 -8.30 -11.56 -9.93
C GLY A 255 -9.25 -10.53 -10.51
N GLY A 256 -8.72 -9.39 -10.92
CA GLY A 256 -9.56 -8.34 -11.49
C GLY A 256 -8.87 -7.03 -11.77
N LYS A 257 -9.67 -5.97 -11.74
CA LYS A 257 -9.29 -4.62 -12.13
C LYS A 257 -9.75 -3.59 -11.11
N TYR A 258 -8.91 -2.60 -10.88
CA TYR A 258 -9.22 -1.38 -10.16
C TYR A 258 -9.06 -0.18 -11.09
N TYR A 259 -10.07 0.68 -11.13
CA TYR A 259 -10.09 1.88 -11.96
C TYR A 259 -9.57 3.07 -11.15
N LEU A 260 -8.32 3.43 -11.42
CA LEU A 260 -7.60 4.50 -10.72
C LEU A 260 -8.35 5.84 -10.83
N PRO A 261 -8.13 6.78 -9.88
CA PRO A 261 -8.63 8.15 -10.00
C PRO A 261 -8.22 8.86 -11.30
N THR A 262 -7.10 8.43 -11.89
CA THR A 262 -6.53 8.96 -13.15
C THR A 262 -7.07 8.27 -14.40
N ALA A 263 -7.92 7.24 -14.26
CA ALA A 263 -8.49 6.54 -15.40
C ALA A 263 -9.38 7.48 -16.24
N GLN A 264 -9.27 7.39 -17.57
CA GLN A 264 -10.07 8.22 -18.48
C GLN A 264 -11.57 7.85 -18.49
N GLU A 265 -12.39 8.77 -19.00
CA GLU A 265 -13.87 8.84 -18.92
C GLU A 265 -14.64 7.56 -19.27
N LYS A 266 -14.01 6.57 -19.92
CA LYS A 266 -14.63 5.27 -20.21
C LYS A 266 -15.03 4.49 -18.95
N TYR A 267 -14.39 4.77 -17.81
CA TYR A 267 -14.61 4.03 -16.56
C TYR A 267 -14.93 4.99 -15.42
N LYS A 268 -15.82 4.57 -14.51
CA LYS A 268 -16.09 5.31 -13.28
C LYS A 268 -14.82 5.26 -12.40
N PRO A 269 -14.17 6.39 -12.06
CA PRO A 269 -12.99 6.37 -11.20
C PRO A 269 -13.32 5.84 -9.80
N ASN A 270 -12.34 5.25 -9.12
CA ASN A 270 -12.50 4.61 -7.79
C ASN A 270 -13.54 3.49 -7.79
N SER A 271 -13.64 2.76 -8.90
CA SER A 271 -14.46 1.55 -9.00
C SER A 271 -13.58 0.33 -9.22
N PHE A 272 -14.16 -0.86 -9.08
CA PHE A 272 -13.47 -2.11 -9.33
C PHE A 272 -14.40 -3.13 -10.00
N ALA A 273 -13.77 -4.18 -10.53
CA ALA A 273 -14.43 -5.40 -10.98
C ALA A 273 -13.45 -6.57 -10.79
N PHE A 274 -13.76 -7.50 -9.90
CA PHE A 274 -12.90 -8.65 -9.62
C PHE A 274 -13.68 -9.91 -9.26
N SER A 275 -13.10 -11.07 -9.54
CA SER A 275 -13.60 -12.36 -9.07
C SER A 275 -12.79 -12.82 -7.87
N ALA A 276 -13.46 -13.38 -6.86
CA ALA A 276 -12.84 -14.08 -5.75
C ALA A 276 -13.35 -15.53 -5.72
N ARG A 277 -12.42 -16.48 -5.68
CA ARG A 277 -12.73 -17.91 -5.64
C ARG A 277 -12.01 -18.56 -4.47
N THR A 278 -12.73 -19.33 -3.69
CA THR A 278 -12.15 -20.09 -2.59
C THR A 278 -12.28 -21.59 -2.81
N ARG A 279 -11.30 -22.33 -2.32
CA ARG A 279 -11.35 -23.79 -2.17
C ARG A 279 -10.97 -24.14 -0.74
N ASN A 280 -11.86 -24.83 -0.05
CA ASN A 280 -11.73 -25.30 1.32
C ASN A 280 -11.24 -24.22 2.30
N PHE A 281 -11.61 -22.97 2.05
CA PHE A 281 -11.12 -21.84 2.82
C PHE A 281 -11.80 -21.81 4.19
N PRO A 282 -11.09 -21.46 5.28
CA PRO A 282 -11.65 -21.51 6.63
C PRO A 282 -12.88 -20.61 6.76
N PHE A 283 -13.99 -21.19 7.24
CA PHE A 283 -15.24 -20.45 7.46
C PHE A 283 -15.14 -19.44 8.60
N GLU A 284 -14.20 -19.64 9.53
CA GLU A 284 -13.81 -18.74 10.62
C GLU A 284 -13.70 -17.27 10.16
N VAL A 285 -13.24 -17.04 8.92
CA VAL A 285 -13.09 -15.71 8.31
C VAL A 285 -14.40 -14.89 8.33
N ILE A 286 -15.57 -15.54 8.40
CA ILE A 286 -16.87 -14.87 8.45
C ILE A 286 -17.02 -13.95 9.67
N GLU A 287 -16.36 -14.29 10.78
CA GLU A 287 -16.43 -13.55 12.04
C GLU A 287 -15.80 -12.16 11.94
N TYR A 288 -14.92 -11.96 10.96
CA TYR A 288 -14.35 -10.63 10.70
C TYR A 288 -15.36 -9.66 10.10
N PHE A 289 -16.40 -10.20 9.45
CA PHE A 289 -17.37 -9.42 8.67
C PHE A 289 -18.78 -9.41 9.28
N VAL A 290 -19.12 -10.43 10.08
CA VAL A 290 -20.44 -10.63 10.68
C VAL A 290 -20.35 -10.52 12.20
N GLN A 291 -21.12 -9.59 12.79
CA GLN A 291 -21.22 -9.46 14.24
C GLN A 291 -22.30 -10.39 14.83
N GLY A 292 -22.14 -10.71 16.12
CA GLY A 292 -23.10 -11.52 16.88
C GLY A 292 -22.98 -13.03 16.64
N ILE A 293 -21.90 -13.46 15.98
CA ILE A 293 -21.53 -14.86 15.84
C ILE A 293 -20.11 -15.10 16.33
N SER A 294 -19.85 -16.32 16.77
CA SER A 294 -18.52 -16.75 17.20
C SER A 294 -18.34 -18.26 17.09
N LYS A 295 -17.10 -18.74 17.29
CA LYS A 295 -16.74 -20.16 17.25
C LYS A 295 -17.14 -20.84 15.93
N SER A 296 -17.13 -20.10 14.85
CA SER A 296 -17.42 -20.54 13.51
C SER A 296 -16.36 -21.55 13.09
N LYS A 297 -16.78 -22.61 12.41
CA LYS A 297 -15.91 -23.68 11.94
C LYS A 297 -16.40 -24.20 10.61
N GLY A 298 -15.51 -24.84 9.85
CA GLY A 298 -15.84 -25.52 8.61
C GLY A 298 -15.19 -24.85 7.40
N LYS A 299 -15.68 -25.20 6.21
CA LYS A 299 -15.02 -24.89 4.94
C LYS A 299 -15.93 -24.08 4.01
N VAL A 300 -15.33 -23.18 3.24
CA VAL A 300 -16.03 -22.30 2.29
C VAL A 300 -15.51 -22.50 0.88
N ASN A 301 -16.41 -22.87 -0.04
CA ASN A 301 -16.18 -22.80 -1.48
C ASN A 301 -17.05 -21.71 -2.08
N ALA A 302 -16.42 -20.63 -2.52
CA ALA A 302 -17.05 -19.46 -3.08
C ALA A 302 -16.61 -19.23 -4.52
N ASN A 303 -17.52 -18.74 -5.34
CA ASN A 303 -17.22 -18.14 -6.63
C ASN A 303 -18.05 -16.85 -6.72
N LEU A 304 -17.40 -15.74 -6.34
CA LEU A 304 -18.02 -14.43 -6.22
C LEU A 304 -17.39 -13.47 -7.22
N PHE A 305 -18.22 -12.65 -7.83
CA PHE A 305 -17.81 -11.49 -8.61
C PHE A 305 -18.24 -10.24 -7.87
N PHE A 306 -17.28 -9.36 -7.61
CA PHE A 306 -17.49 -8.08 -6.96
C PHE A 306 -17.30 -6.95 -7.96
N SER A 307 -18.19 -5.96 -7.95
CA SER A 307 -18.09 -4.79 -8.80
C SER A 307 -18.61 -3.52 -8.14
N GLY A 308 -18.37 -2.37 -8.78
CA GLY A 308 -18.99 -1.11 -8.40
C GLY A 308 -18.01 -0.14 -7.74
N ASP A 309 -18.57 0.85 -7.04
CA ASP A 309 -17.80 1.88 -6.34
C ASP A 309 -17.23 1.31 -5.03
N VAL A 310 -16.02 1.71 -4.65
CA VAL A 310 -15.44 1.31 -3.35
C VAL A 310 -16.35 1.62 -2.15
N LYS A 311 -17.23 2.63 -2.26
CA LYS A 311 -18.20 2.99 -1.22
C LYS A 311 -19.51 2.22 -1.30
N LYS A 312 -19.80 1.58 -2.44
CA LYS A 312 -21.03 0.82 -2.70
C LYS A 312 -20.69 -0.44 -3.51
N PRO A 313 -20.00 -1.41 -2.89
CA PRO A 313 -19.65 -2.65 -3.56
C PRO A 313 -20.90 -3.52 -3.76
N GLU A 314 -20.98 -4.18 -4.90
CA GLU A 314 -21.98 -5.20 -5.23
C GLU A 314 -21.29 -6.56 -5.38
N ALA A 315 -21.97 -7.63 -4.97
CA ALA A 315 -21.49 -9.00 -5.06
C ALA A 315 -22.50 -9.88 -5.81
N LYS A 316 -22.02 -10.77 -6.68
CA LYS A 316 -22.84 -11.76 -7.39
C LYS A 316 -22.13 -13.09 -7.40
N GLY A 317 -22.87 -14.18 -7.20
CA GLY A 317 -22.33 -15.54 -7.31
C GLY A 317 -22.83 -16.45 -6.23
N THR A 318 -22.04 -17.47 -5.91
CA THR A 318 -22.46 -18.55 -5.01
C THR A 318 -21.41 -18.83 -3.96
N VAL A 319 -21.86 -19.16 -2.75
CA VAL A 319 -21.04 -19.67 -1.66
C VAL A 319 -21.62 -21.00 -1.20
N ARG A 320 -20.76 -21.96 -0.92
CA ARG A 320 -21.11 -23.24 -0.30
C ARG A 320 -20.30 -23.41 0.97
N LEU A 321 -20.99 -23.74 2.06
CA LEU A 321 -20.39 -24.10 3.33
C LEU A 321 -20.45 -25.61 3.48
N TYR A 322 -19.36 -26.21 3.94
CA TYR A 322 -19.27 -27.65 4.24
C TYR A 322 -18.79 -27.83 5.67
N GLU A 323 -19.37 -28.83 6.34
CA GLU A 323 -19.01 -29.20 7.72
C GLU A 323 -19.02 -27.97 8.64
N ALA A 324 -19.92 -27.03 8.34
CA ALA A 324 -19.86 -25.73 8.91
C ALA A 324 -20.68 -25.66 10.20
N GLY A 325 -20.40 -24.65 10.99
CA GLY A 325 -21.22 -24.33 12.15
C GLY A 325 -20.81 -23.00 12.74
N THR A 326 -21.69 -22.38 13.49
CA THR A 326 -21.41 -21.13 14.19
C THR A 326 -22.26 -21.02 15.44
N ARG A 327 -21.76 -20.30 16.45
CA ARG A 327 -22.54 -19.94 17.63
C ARG A 327 -23.21 -18.61 17.38
N ILE A 328 -24.53 -18.56 17.55
CA ILE A 328 -25.27 -17.30 17.65
C ILE A 328 -25.09 -16.78 19.08
N ASP A 329 -24.40 -15.65 19.24
CA ASP A 329 -23.96 -15.16 20.55
C ASP A 329 -25.15 -14.79 21.44
N PHE A 330 -26.18 -14.17 20.88
CA PHE A 330 -27.38 -13.80 21.64
C PHE A 330 -28.08 -15.04 22.24
N LEU A 331 -28.12 -16.13 21.48
CA LEU A 331 -28.76 -17.39 21.90
C LEU A 331 -27.83 -18.30 22.69
N GLN A 332 -26.53 -17.98 22.76
CA GLN A 332 -25.48 -18.84 23.30
C GLN A 332 -25.54 -20.29 22.77
N THR A 333 -26.01 -20.45 21.54
CA THR A 333 -26.33 -21.76 20.95
C THR A 333 -25.55 -21.95 19.66
N PHE A 334 -24.89 -23.10 19.57
CA PHE A 334 -24.17 -23.53 18.38
C PHE A 334 -25.12 -24.23 17.41
N TYR A 335 -25.10 -23.78 16.16
CA TYR A 335 -25.86 -24.36 15.07
C TYR A 335 -24.90 -24.99 14.07
N ARG A 336 -25.22 -26.22 13.68
CA ARG A 336 -24.55 -26.92 12.59
C ARG A 336 -25.19 -26.52 11.26
N LEU A 337 -24.32 -26.36 10.28
CA LEU A 337 -24.54 -25.91 8.92
C LEU A 337 -23.97 -27.00 8.01
N GLU A 338 -24.71 -28.08 7.78
CA GLU A 338 -24.17 -29.28 7.10
C GLU A 338 -23.69 -28.97 5.67
N GLU A 339 -24.63 -28.67 4.77
CA GLU A 339 -24.34 -28.14 3.45
C GLU A 339 -25.25 -26.93 3.20
N ILE A 340 -24.67 -25.74 3.29
CA ILE A 340 -25.41 -24.49 3.10
C ILE A 340 -25.04 -23.91 1.75
N LYS A 341 -26.05 -23.64 0.93
CA LYS A 341 -25.90 -22.92 -0.35
C LYS A 341 -26.40 -21.50 -0.20
N ILE A 342 -25.53 -20.54 -0.48
CA ILE A 342 -25.82 -19.11 -0.38
C ILE A 342 -25.69 -18.50 -1.77
N THR A 343 -26.66 -17.66 -2.14
CA THR A 343 -26.59 -16.89 -3.38
C THR A 343 -26.36 -15.43 -3.07
N ALA A 344 -25.26 -14.86 -3.58
CA ALA A 344 -24.99 -13.44 -3.49
C ALA A 344 -25.66 -12.71 -4.64
N LYS A 345 -26.41 -11.65 -4.33
CA LYS A 345 -26.99 -10.72 -5.30
C LYS A 345 -26.96 -9.29 -4.76
N ASP A 346 -26.15 -8.47 -5.41
CA ASP A 346 -25.94 -7.06 -5.10
C ASP A 346 -25.42 -6.87 -3.67
N ASN A 347 -26.26 -6.43 -2.73
CA ASN A 347 -25.89 -6.26 -1.31
C ASN A 347 -26.47 -7.34 -0.38
N PHE A 348 -27.07 -8.39 -0.94
CA PHE A 348 -27.81 -9.42 -0.22
C PHE A 348 -27.20 -10.81 -0.44
N PHE A 349 -27.00 -11.53 0.64
CA PHE A 349 -26.64 -12.95 0.64
C PHE A 349 -27.85 -13.77 1.04
N ASP A 350 -28.44 -14.49 0.10
CA ASP A 350 -29.65 -15.28 0.29
C ASP A 350 -29.32 -16.69 0.83
N PHE A 351 -29.87 -17.02 2.00
CA PHE A 351 -29.75 -18.32 2.66
C PHE A 351 -31.05 -19.12 2.59
N SER A 352 -32.04 -18.67 1.83
CA SER A 352 -33.36 -19.31 1.75
C SER A 352 -33.26 -20.76 1.28
N GLY A 353 -34.01 -21.65 1.94
CA GLY A 353 -34.07 -23.07 1.61
C GLY A 353 -33.00 -23.93 2.28
N ASN A 354 -32.12 -23.33 3.08
CA ASN A 354 -31.17 -24.08 3.92
C ASN A 354 -31.80 -24.49 5.25
N LYS A 355 -31.17 -25.45 5.93
CA LYS A 355 -31.55 -25.91 7.28
C LYS A 355 -30.42 -25.68 8.26
N LEU A 356 -30.78 -25.31 9.49
CA LEU A 356 -29.89 -25.20 10.64
C LEU A 356 -30.26 -26.29 11.64
N ILE A 357 -29.27 -26.93 12.25
CA ILE A 357 -29.49 -27.98 13.26
C ILE A 357 -28.86 -27.54 14.57
N ASP A 358 -29.63 -27.48 15.65
CA ASP A 358 -29.10 -27.14 16.98
C ASP A 358 -28.39 -28.34 17.66
N LYS A 359 -27.83 -28.10 18.85
CA LYS A 359 -27.13 -29.13 19.64
C LYS A 359 -28.01 -30.30 20.09
N PHE A 360 -29.34 -30.17 20.05
CA PHE A 360 -30.32 -31.19 20.43
C PHE A 360 -30.90 -31.92 19.20
N GLY A 361 -30.48 -31.56 17.98
CA GLY A 361 -30.99 -32.15 16.75
C GLY A 361 -32.28 -31.49 16.23
N ASN A 362 -32.69 -30.36 16.79
CA ASN A 362 -33.85 -29.62 16.28
C ASN A 362 -33.48 -28.92 14.97
N GLU A 363 -34.34 -29.06 13.96
CA GLU A 363 -34.18 -28.39 12.66
C GLU A 363 -34.90 -27.04 12.63
N ALA A 364 -34.25 -26.04 12.03
CA ALA A 364 -34.86 -24.77 11.65
C ALA A 364 -34.64 -24.50 10.15
N SER A 365 -35.70 -24.19 9.42
CA SER A 365 -35.59 -23.75 8.02
C SER A 365 -35.26 -22.26 7.94
N VAL A 366 -34.32 -21.91 7.07
CA VAL A 366 -33.94 -20.51 6.83
C VAL A 366 -34.80 -19.95 5.69
N ILE A 367 -35.45 -18.82 5.96
CA ILE A 367 -36.15 -18.01 4.96
C ILE A 367 -35.53 -16.62 5.00
N GLY A 368 -34.99 -16.16 3.88
CA GLY A 368 -34.29 -14.88 3.77
C GLY A 368 -32.77 -15.01 3.86
N GLY A 369 -32.12 -13.93 4.29
CA GLY A 369 -30.68 -13.80 4.18
C GLY A 369 -30.18 -12.50 4.77
N ILE A 370 -28.92 -12.17 4.48
CA ILE A 370 -28.21 -11.11 5.17
C ILE A 370 -27.87 -9.96 4.22
N ASN A 371 -28.20 -8.74 4.64
CA ASN A 371 -27.78 -7.51 3.97
C ASN A 371 -26.42 -7.04 4.50
N HIS A 372 -25.58 -6.52 3.62
CA HIS A 372 -24.32 -5.88 4.00
C HIS A 372 -24.24 -4.40 3.64
N LYS A 373 -23.45 -3.65 4.41
CA LYS A 373 -23.01 -2.29 4.09
C LYS A 373 -21.49 -2.31 3.92
N ILE A 374 -21.01 -2.15 2.68
CA ILE A 374 -19.58 -2.22 2.35
C ILE A 374 -18.97 -3.57 2.76
N LEU A 375 -19.64 -4.67 2.41
CA LEU A 375 -19.27 -6.04 2.78
C LEU A 375 -19.21 -6.34 4.29
N LYS A 376 -19.63 -5.38 5.13
CA LYS A 376 -19.81 -5.57 6.56
C LYS A 376 -21.28 -5.81 6.89
N ILE A 377 -21.54 -6.81 7.74
CA ILE A 377 -22.87 -7.15 8.21
C ILE A 377 -22.99 -6.67 9.65
N LEU A 378 -23.85 -5.67 9.86
CA LEU A 378 -23.96 -4.98 11.14
C LEU A 378 -25.14 -5.49 12.00
N ASN A 379 -26.18 -6.08 11.41
CA ASN A 379 -27.35 -6.61 12.13
C ASN A 379 -27.99 -7.79 11.36
N TRP A 380 -28.63 -8.69 12.10
CA TRP A 380 -29.50 -9.76 11.58
C TRP A 380 -30.91 -9.21 11.35
N HIS A 381 -31.53 -9.53 10.21
CA HIS A 381 -32.92 -9.16 9.89
C HIS A 381 -33.75 -10.39 9.58
#